data_AF-A0A7Z9WQS0-F1
#
_entry.id   AF-A0A7Z9WQS0-F1
#
_cell.length_a   1.000
_cell.length_b   1.000
_cell.length_c   1.000
_cell.angle_alpha   90.00
_cell.angle_beta   90.00
_cell.angle_gamma   90.00
#
_symmetry.space_group_name_H-M   'P 1'
#
loop_
_entity.id
_entity.type
_entity.pdbx_description
1 polymer ?
#
loop_
_entity_poly.entity_id
_entity_poly.type
_entity_poly.pdbx_seq_one_letter_code
_entity_poly.pdbx_strand_id
1 'polypeptide(L)' 'MARTIISAAIAVLIGLTIPLFIRSYWLHVSIIALYYALLASSWTMLAGFAGQFSFATMALAGISAYTSALLVLKLGVPIW' A
#
# COMPACT_ATOMS: atom_id res chain seq x y z
N MET A 1 22.37 -14.73 1.25
CA MET A 1 21.61 -13.65 1.93
C MET A 1 21.88 -12.27 1.33
N ALA A 2 23.11 -11.73 1.39
CA ALA A 2 23.39 -10.36 0.90
C ALA A 2 22.97 -10.11 -0.56
N ARG A 3 23.27 -11.04 -1.48
CA ARG A 3 22.88 -10.93 -2.89
C ARG A 3 21.36 -10.84 -3.10
N THR A 4 20.59 -11.57 -2.30
CA THR A 4 19.12 -11.61 -2.37
C THR A 4 18.50 -10.31 -1.84
N ILE A 5 19.08 -9.74 -0.78
CA ILE A 5 18.65 -8.45 -0.23
C ILE A 5 18.94 -7.33 -1.23
N ILE A 6 20.12 -7.35 -1.86
CA ILE A 6 20.51 -6.39 -2.89
C ILE A 6 19.55 -6.46 -4.09
N SER A 7 19.23 -7.67 -4.57
CA SER A 7 18.26 -7.81 -5.67
C SER A 7 16.85 -7.33 -5.30
N ALA A 8 16.40 -7.57 -4.07
CA ALA A 8 15.11 -7.07 -3.60
C ALA A 8 15.09 -5.53 -3.49
N ALA A 9 16.17 -4.93 -2.97
CA ALA A 9 16.32 -3.49 -2.89
C ALA A 9 16.31 -2.83 -4.28
N ILE A 10 17.00 -3.44 -5.25
CA ILE A 10 16.99 -2.98 -6.65
C ILE A 10 15.58 -3.07 -7.25
N ALA A 11 14.85 -4.15 -7.00
CA ALA A 11 13.48 -4.31 -7.48
C ALA A 11 12.53 -3.23 -6.91
N VAL A 12 12.67 -2.90 -5.62
CA VAL A 12 11.92 -1.81 -4.97
C VAL A 12 12.28 -0.45 -5.57
N LEU A 13 13.57 -0.20 -5.80
CA LEU A 13 14.05 1.05 -6.39
C LEU A 13 13.49 1.26 -7.80
N ILE A 14 13.50 0.20 -8.63
CA ILE A 14 12.89 0.20 -9.97
C ILE A 14 11.38 0.42 -9.85
N GLY A 15 10.71 -0.28 -8.93
CA GLY A 15 9.29 -0.11 -8.64
C GLY A 15 8.89 1.33 -8.34
N LEU A 16 9.72 2.06 -7.59
CA LEU A 16 9.49 3.47 -7.26
C LEU A 16 9.52 4.40 -8.48
N THR A 17 10.20 4.02 -9.55
CA THR A 17 10.30 4.82 -10.79
C THR A 17 9.16 4.58 -11.77
N ILE A 18 8.41 3.47 -11.61
CA ILE A 18 7.29 3.09 -12.47
C ILE A 18 6.19 4.18 -12.57
N PRO A 19 5.78 4.87 -11.49
CA PRO A 19 4.73 5.89 -11.56
C PRO A 19 5.03 7.05 -12.52
N LEU A 20 6.31 7.31 -12.81
CA LEU A 20 6.73 8.41 -13.68
C LEU A 20 6.42 8.16 -15.16
N PHE A 21 6.20 6.89 -15.54
CA PHE A 21 6.04 6.49 -16.95
C PHE A 21 4.62 6.00 -17.27
N ILE A 22 3.74 5.87 -16.27
CA ILE A 22 2.39 5.32 -16.43
C ILE A 22 1.34 6.45 -16.52
N ARG A 23 0.31 6.25 -17.36
CA ARG A 23 -0.83 7.17 -17.48
C ARG A 23 -1.69 7.16 -16.21
N SER A 24 -2.26 8.32 -15.85
CA SER A 24 -3.06 8.54 -14.62
C SER A 24 -4.10 7.45 -14.32
N TYR A 25 -4.86 6.98 -15.32
CA TYR A 25 -5.83 5.89 -15.12
C TYR A 25 -5.19 4.60 -14.62
N TRP A 26 -4.17 4.11 -15.33
CA TRP A 26 -3.47 2.87 -14.96
C TRP A 26 -2.72 3.02 -13.65
N LEU A 27 -2.20 4.22 -13.37
CA LEU A 27 -1.55 4.55 -12.11
C LEU A 27 -2.54 4.39 -10.95
N HIS A 28 -3.74 4.97 -11.05
CA HIS A 28 -4.79 4.84 -10.04
C HIS A 28 -5.21 3.38 -9.82
N VAL A 29 -5.45 2.63 -10.90
CA VAL A 29 -5.80 1.20 -10.82
C VAL A 29 -4.70 0.39 -10.15
N SER A 30 -3.43 0.63 -10.49
CA SER A 30 -2.29 -0.04 -9.88
C SER A 30 -2.16 0.29 -8.39
N ILE A 31 -2.37 1.55 -7.98
CA ILE A 31 -2.37 1.93 -6.55
C ILE A 31 -3.42 1.11 -5.79
N ILE A 32 -4.65 1.06 -6.29
CA ILE A 32 -5.74 0.32 -5.63
C ILE A 32 -5.43 -1.18 -5.59
N ALA A 33 -4.94 -1.76 -6.69
CA ALA A 33 -4.58 -3.16 -6.76
C ALA A 33 -3.47 -3.51 -5.74
N LEU A 34 -2.42 -2.68 -5.65
CA LEU A 34 -1.33 -2.88 -4.70
C LEU A 34 -1.79 -2.71 -3.25
N TYR A 35 -2.69 -1.76 -2.97
CA TYR A 35 -3.29 -1.57 -1.65
C TYR A 35 -4.03 -2.84 -1.20
N TYR A 36 -4.87 -3.43 -2.05
CA TYR A 36 -5.56 -4.68 -1.72
C TYR A 36 -4.63 -5.89 -1.65
N ALA A 37 -3.61 -5.96 -2.52
CA ALA A 37 -2.59 -7.01 -2.46
C ALA A 37 -1.82 -6.99 -1.12
N LEU A 38 -1.47 -5.80 -0.62
CA LEU A 38 -0.82 -5.62 0.67
C LEU A 38 -1.71 -6.09 1.82
N LEU A 39 -3.00 -5.74 1.79
CA LEU A 39 -3.98 -6.18 2.79
C LEU A 39 -4.15 -7.70 2.77
N ALA A 40 -4.29 -8.30 1.58
CA ALA A 40 -4.42 -9.74 1.41
C ALA A 40 -3.17 -10.48 1.90
N SER A 41 -1.98 -10.04 1.50
CA SER A 41 -0.71 -10.62 1.96
C SER A 41 -0.55 -10.55 3.47
N SER A 42 -0.91 -9.41 4.07
CA SER A 42 -0.85 -9.23 5.52
C SER A 42 -1.81 -10.18 6.25
N TRP A 43 -3.02 -10.36 5.71
CA TRP A 43 -4.02 -11.26 6.27
C TRP A 43 -3.61 -12.73 6.16
N THR A 44 -3.08 -13.15 5.01
CA THR A 44 -2.54 -14.51 4.84
C THR A 44 -1.40 -14.79 5.81
N MET A 45 -0.55 -13.79 6.10
CA MET A 45 0.55 -13.97 7.05
C MET A 45 0.05 -14.13 8.49
N LEU A 46 -0.88 -13.29 8.93
CA LEU A 46 -1.40 -13.33 10.30
C LEU A 46 -2.37 -14.48 10.56
N ALA A 47 -3.42 -14.60 9.75
CA ALA A 47 -4.46 -15.62 9.94
C ALA A 47 -4.03 -16.98 9.39
N GLY A 48 -3.24 -17.01 8.31
CA GLY A 48 -2.81 -18.26 7.67
C GLY A 48 -1.61 -18.92 8.35
N PHE A 49 -0.55 -18.16 8.67
CA PHE A 49 0.68 -18.74 9.25
C PHE A 49 0.76 -18.62 10.78
N ALA A 50 0.38 -17.48 11.35
CA ALA A 50 0.51 -17.24 12.80
C ALA A 50 -0.74 -17.66 13.61
N GLY A 51 -1.89 -17.86 12.96
CA GLY A 51 -3.17 -18.18 13.62
C GLY A 51 -3.70 -17.06 14.51
N GLN A 52 -3.22 -15.83 14.33
CA GLN A 52 -3.58 -14.66 15.14
C GLN A 52 -4.56 -13.77 14.37
N PHE A 53 -5.69 -13.43 14.98
CA PHE A 53 -6.66 -12.50 14.42
C PHE A 53 -6.31 -11.08 14.87
N SER A 54 -5.85 -10.23 13.96
CA SER A 54 -5.50 -8.84 14.28
C SER A 54 -6.42 -7.86 13.60
N PHE A 55 -7.03 -6.98 14.40
CA PHE A 55 -7.81 -5.85 13.93
C PHE A 55 -6.95 -4.63 13.57
N ALA A 56 -5.63 -4.70 13.77
CA ALA A 56 -4.74 -3.56 13.56
C ALA A 56 -4.73 -3.11 12.09
N THR A 57 -4.79 -4.02 11.13
CA THR A 57 -4.86 -3.70 9.70
C THR A 57 -6.15 -2.95 9.34
N MET A 58 -7.30 -3.36 9.87
CA MET A 58 -8.58 -2.65 9.68
C MET A 58 -8.59 -1.30 10.40
N ALA A 59 -8.06 -1.22 11.62
CA ALA A 59 -7.98 0.02 12.38
C ALA A 59 -7.07 1.05 11.68
N LEU A 60 -5.88 0.64 11.20
CA LEU A 60 -4.96 1.52 10.48
C LEU A 60 -5.51 1.95 9.12
N ALA A 61 -6.18 1.06 8.40
CA ALA A 61 -6.89 1.42 7.17
C ALA A 61 -7.96 2.49 7.44
N GLY A 62 -8.77 2.31 8.49
CA GLY A 62 -9.76 3.31 8.92
C GLY A 62 -9.15 4.65 9.30
N ILE A 63 -8.04 4.64 10.04
CA ILE A 63 -7.30 5.86 10.39
C ILE A 63 -6.82 6.58 9.13
N SER A 64 -6.22 5.87 8.17
CA SER A 64 -5.72 6.48 6.93
C SER A 64 -6.85 7.11 6.11
N ALA A 65 -8.00 6.44 5.98
CA ALA A 65 -9.17 6.96 5.27
C ALA A 65 -9.72 8.22 5.94
N TYR A 66 -9.83 8.20 7.27
CA TYR A 66 -10.28 9.37 8.04
C TYR A 66 -9.29 10.54 7.93
N THR A 67 -7.98 10.27 8.00
CA THR A 67 -6.94 11.28 7.79
C THR A 67 -7.02 11.89 6.39
N SER A 68 -7.23 11.09 5.34
CA SER A 68 -7.43 11.58 3.98
C SER A 68 -8.67 12.49 3.88
N ALA A 69 -9.80 12.10 4.48
CA ALA A 69 -11.00 12.94 4.50
C ALA A 69 -10.76 14.27 5.24
N LEU A 70 -10.02 14.25 6.34
CA LEU A 70 -9.71 15.44 7.12
C LEU A 70 -8.77 16.40 6.37
N LEU A 71 -7.79 15.87 5.64
CA LEU A 71 -6.91 16.64 4.75
C LEU A 71 -7.71 17.39 3.68
N VAL A 72 -8.71 16.73 3.08
CA VAL A 72 -9.60 17.37 2.10
C VAL A 72 -10.43 18.47 2.76
N LEU A 73 -11.07 18.17 3.90
CA LEU A 73 -11.99 19.09 4.58
C LEU A 73 -11.30 20.31 5.19
N LYS A 74 -10.08 20.15 5.73
CA LYS A 74 -9.38 21.20 6.45
C LYS A 74 -8.34 21.94 5.62
N LEU A 75 -7.67 21.24 4.72
CA LEU A 75 -6.54 21.78 3.94
C LEU A 75 -6.88 21.95 2.46
N GLY A 76 -8.09 21.54 2.03
CA GLY A 76 -8.52 21.68 0.63
C GLY A 76 -7.67 20.85 -0.33
N VAL A 77 -6.94 19.85 0.18
CA VAL A 77 -6.08 19.01 -0.65
C VAL A 77 -6.97 18.14 -1.55
N PRO A 78 -6.73 18.12 -2.87
CA PRO A 78 -7.50 17.27 -3.77
C PRO A 78 -7.26 15.78 -3.49
N ILE A 79 -8.31 14.97 -3.56
CA ILE A 79 -8.30 13.51 -3.35
C ILE A 79 -8.02 12.71 -4.64
N TRP A 80 -7.46 13.36 -5.66
CA TRP A 80 -7.22 12.79 -6.99
C TRP A 80 -5.75 12.78 -7.38
#